data_AF-W6RIF9-F1
#
_entry.id   AF-W6RIF9-F1
#
_cell.length_a   1.000
_cell.length_b   1.000
_cell.length_c   1.000
_cell.angle_alpha   90.00
_cell.angle_beta   90.00
_cell.angle_gamma   90.00
#
_symmetry.space_group_name_H-M   'P 1'
#
loop_
_entity.id
_entity.type
_entity.pdbx_description
1 polymer ?
#
loop_
_entity_poly.entity_id
_entity_poly.type
_entity_poly.pdbx_seq_one_letter_code
_entity_poly.pdbx_strand_id
1 'polypeptide(L)' 'MRLYDSHRSKQGAKVWQLCFESPGKGIIMNVARSFNNWRKYRQTVSELGRMSSRELFDLGIERADIRSVARAAIAR' A
#
# COMPACT_ATOMS: atom_id res chain seq x y z
N MET A 1 -1.73 -64.56 14.87
CA MET A 1 -2.15 -63.58 15.88
C MET A 1 -1.90 -62.18 15.33
N ARG A 2 -2.87 -61.65 14.55
CA ARG A 2 -2.89 -60.25 14.06
C ARG A 2 -3.64 -59.39 15.09
N LEU A 3 -3.54 -58.07 14.95
CA LEU A 3 -4.16 -56.98 15.73
C LEU A 3 -3.15 -56.45 16.78
N TYR A 4 -2.64 -55.23 16.70
CA TYR A 4 -3.35 -53.97 16.48
C TYR A 4 -2.59 -53.01 15.56
N ASP A 5 -3.24 -52.63 14.47
CA ASP A 5 -2.91 -51.43 13.69
C ASP A 5 -3.57 -50.23 14.38
N SER A 6 -2.78 -49.43 15.11
CA SER A 6 -3.27 -48.20 15.75
C SER A 6 -3.08 -47.04 14.81
N HIS A 7 -4.05 -46.88 13.91
CA HIS A 7 -4.25 -45.68 13.09
C HIS A 7 -4.57 -44.48 14.01
N ARG A 8 -3.53 -43.81 14.52
CA ARG A 8 -3.67 -42.54 15.26
C ARG A 8 -3.96 -41.42 14.26
N SER A 9 -5.25 -41.13 14.10
CA SER A 9 -5.82 -39.99 13.40
C SER A 9 -5.07 -38.68 13.75
N LYS A 10 -4.37 -38.11 12.77
CA LYS A 10 -3.80 -36.76 12.82
C LYS A 10 -4.80 -35.75 12.24
N GLN A 11 -5.94 -35.53 12.89
CA GLN A 11 -6.94 -34.54 12.43
C GLN A 11 -7.39 -33.59 13.56
N GLY A 12 -6.45 -33.04 14.34
CA GLY A 12 -6.74 -32.09 15.43
C GLY A 12 -6.22 -30.66 15.20
N ALA A 13 -5.49 -30.39 14.11
CA ALA A 13 -4.79 -29.11 13.95
C ALA A 13 -5.43 -28.14 12.94
N LYS A 14 -6.51 -28.53 12.25
CA LYS A 14 -7.08 -27.73 11.15
C LYS A 14 -8.24 -26.82 11.56
N VAL A 15 -8.83 -27.03 12.74
CA VAL A 15 -9.98 -26.25 13.24
C VAL A 15 -9.56 -24.85 13.71
N TRP A 16 -8.36 -24.72 14.30
CA TRP A 16 -7.80 -23.43 14.71
C TRP A 16 -7.43 -22.51 13.55
N GLN A 17 -7.32 -23.05 12.33
CA GLN A 17 -6.89 -22.28 11.16
C GLN A 17 -8.04 -21.52 10.49
N LEU A 18 -9.29 -21.96 10.70
CA LEU A 18 -10.47 -21.35 10.07
C LEU A 18 -11.12 -20.24 10.93
N CYS A 19 -10.79 -20.16 12.23
CA CYS A 19 -11.37 -19.17 13.14
C CYS A 19 -10.57 -17.87 13.27
N PHE A 20 -9.40 -17.76 12.64
CA PHE A 20 -8.54 -16.56 12.73
C PHE A 20 -8.07 -16.07 11.36
N GLU A 21 -8.96 -16.01 10.38
CA GLU A 21 -8.74 -15.15 9.22
C GLU A 21 -9.18 -13.73 9.57
N SER A 22 -8.22 -12.92 10.03
CA SER A 22 -8.43 -11.51 10.37
C SER A 22 -8.99 -10.73 9.17
N PRO A 23 -10.21 -10.18 9.25
CA PRO A 23 -10.83 -9.39 8.16
C PRO A 23 -10.10 -8.08 7.84
N GLY A 24 -9.12 -7.67 8.67
CA GLY A 24 -8.51 -6.35 8.64
C GLY A 24 -7.36 -6.14 7.65
N LYS A 25 -6.87 -7.20 6.97
CA LYS A 25 -5.70 -7.08 6.08
C LYS A 25 -5.95 -6.10 4.91
N GLY A 26 -7.18 -6.03 4.40
CA GLY A 26 -7.55 -5.11 3.31
C GLY A 26 -7.59 -3.64 3.73
N ILE A 27 -8.14 -3.33 4.90
CA ILE A 27 -8.31 -1.95 5.38
C ILE A 27 -6.95 -1.32 5.73
N ILE A 28 -6.11 -2.04 6.45
CA ILE A 28 -4.78 -1.55 6.84
C ILE A 28 -3.92 -1.29 5.60
N MET A 29 -3.96 -2.19 4.61
CA MET A 29 -3.24 -2.01 3.35
C MET A 29 -3.74 -0.78 2.56
N ASN A 30 -5.04 -0.48 2.62
CA ASN A 30 -5.62 0.66 1.92
C ASN A 30 -5.33 2.02 2.61
N VAL A 31 -5.31 2.04 3.95
CA VAL A 31 -4.92 3.22 4.74
C VAL A 31 -3.43 3.50 4.60
N ALA A 32 -2.59 2.48 4.68
CA ALA A 32 -1.15 2.61 4.46
C ALA A 32 -0.83 3.14 3.05
N ARG A 33 -1.53 2.64 2.02
CA ARG A 33 -1.43 3.15 0.65
C ARG A 33 -1.86 4.62 0.55
N SER A 34 -3.01 4.96 1.12
CA SER A 34 -3.53 6.34 1.13
C SER A 34 -2.57 7.32 1.82
N PHE A 35 -1.98 6.92 2.94
CA PHE A 35 -1.00 7.73 3.66
C PHE A 35 0.28 7.94 2.86
N ASN A 36 0.81 6.86 2.25
CA ASN A 36 1.98 6.95 1.38
C ASN A 36 1.73 7.88 0.18
N ASN A 37 0.55 7.80 -0.45
CA ASN A 37 0.17 8.68 -1.55
C ASN A 37 0.07 10.14 -1.10
N TRP A 38 -0.52 10.41 0.06
CA TRP A 38 -0.57 11.76 0.63
C TRP A 38 0.83 12.32 0.90
N ARG A 39 1.72 11.51 1.49
CA ARG A 39 3.11 11.91 1.74
C ARG A 39 3.84 12.25 0.44
N LYS A 40 3.73 11.39 -0.58
CA LYS A 40 4.32 11.61 -1.91
C LYS A 40 3.80 12.89 -2.56
N TYR A 41 2.48 13.09 -2.56
CA TYR A 41 1.87 14.32 -3.09
C TYR A 41 2.46 15.57 -2.42
N ARG A 42 2.50 15.60 -1.08
CA ARG A 42 3.05 16.75 -0.35
C ARG A 42 4.53 16.96 -0.62
N GLN A 43 5.29 15.88 -0.75
CA GLN A 43 6.69 15.94 -1.13
C GLN A 43 6.82 16.60 -2.52
N THR A 44 6.13 16.10 -3.55
CA THR A 44 6.19 16.68 -4.91
C THR A 44 5.77 18.15 -4.94
N VAL A 45 4.71 18.53 -4.22
CA VAL A 45 4.28 19.94 -4.14
C VAL A 45 5.34 20.82 -3.47
N SER A 46 5.95 20.35 -2.39
CA SER A 46 7.02 21.08 -1.71
C SER A 46 8.26 21.22 -2.59
N GLU A 47 8.64 20.14 -3.28
CA GLU A 47 9.82 20.08 -4.15
C GLU A 47 9.69 20.96 -5.40
N LEU A 48 8.55 20.91 -6.09
CA LEU A 48 8.30 21.81 -7.22
C LEU A 48 8.03 23.25 -6.75
N GLY A 49 7.42 23.43 -5.57
CA GLY A 49 7.13 24.75 -5.02
C GLY A 49 8.38 25.57 -4.68
N ARG A 50 9.45 24.88 -4.21
CA ARG A 50 10.76 25.49 -3.92
C ARG A 50 11.59 25.80 -5.16
N MET A 51 11.27 25.23 -6.32
CA MET A 51 11.96 25.54 -7.58
C MET A 51 11.57 26.94 -8.05
N SER A 52 12.50 27.61 -8.74
CA SER A 52 12.26 28.90 -9.39
C SER A 52 11.36 28.73 -10.62
N SER A 53 10.75 29.82 -11.07
CA SER A 53 9.89 29.79 -12.25
C SER A 53 10.64 29.37 -13.53
N ARG A 54 11.95 29.64 -13.61
CA ARG A 54 12.79 29.20 -14.74
C ARG A 54 13.03 27.68 -14.70
N GLU A 55 13.42 27.14 -13.55
CA GLU A 55 13.63 25.69 -13.43
C GLU A 55 12.34 24.90 -13.70
N LEU A 56 11.20 25.43 -13.28
CA LEU A 56 9.89 24.84 -13.63
C LEU A 56 9.61 24.92 -15.13
N PHE A 57 9.93 26.05 -15.77
CA PHE A 57 9.78 26.24 -17.21
C PHE A 57 10.69 25.30 -18.02
N ASP A 58 11.92 25.06 -17.56
CA ASP A 58 12.85 24.12 -18.18
C ASP A 58 12.33 22.67 -18.14
N LEU A 59 11.51 22.35 -17.13
CA LEU A 59 10.77 21.08 -17.02
C LEU A 59 9.45 21.07 -17.82
N GLY A 60 9.06 22.19 -18.42
CA GLY A 60 7.77 22.36 -19.08
C GLY A 60 6.57 22.40 -18.11
N ILE A 61 6.80 22.82 -16.86
CA ILE A 61 5.78 22.89 -15.81
C ILE A 61 5.49 24.35 -15.46
N GLU A 62 4.22 24.75 -15.46
CA GLU A 62 3.82 26.04 -14.91
C GLU A 62 3.59 25.96 -13.39
N ARG A 63 3.80 27.07 -12.66
CA ARG A 63 3.53 27.12 -11.21
C ARG A 63 2.09 26.77 -10.85
N ALA A 64 1.13 27.09 -11.72
CA ALA A 64 -0.27 26.75 -11.54
C ALA A 64 -0.50 25.22 -11.59
N ASP A 65 0.29 24.51 -12.40
CA ASP A 65 0.14 23.08 -12.67
C ASP A 65 0.83 22.18 -11.65
N ILE A 66 1.64 22.71 -10.74
CA ILE A 66 2.34 21.94 -9.69
C ILE A 66 1.39 20.96 -8.98
N ARG A 67 0.17 21.39 -8.64
CA ARG A 67 -0.81 20.53 -7.97
C ARG A 67 -1.37 19.44 -8.90
N SER A 68 -1.53 19.75 -10.19
CA SER A 68 -1.98 18.79 -11.20
C SER A 68 -0.92 17.71 -11.42
N VAL A 69 0.34 18.12 -11.62
CA VAL A 69 1.50 17.22 -11.77
C VAL A 69 1.68 16.34 -10.54
N ALA A 70 1.60 16.91 -9.33
CA ALA A 70 1.71 16.15 -8.09
C ALA A 70 0.59 15.10 -7.93
N ARG A 71 -0.62 15.36 -8.45
CA ARG A 71 -1.71 14.37 -8.49
C ARG A 71 -1.47 13.29 -9.54
N ALA A 72 -0.96 13.66 -10.71
CA ALA A 72 -0.59 12.69 -11.74
C ALA A 72 0.50 11.72 -11.26
N ALA A 73 1.47 12.21 -10.47
CA ALA A 73 2.55 11.41 -9.90
C ALA A 73 2.12 10.33 -8.90
N ILE A 74 0.94 10.47 -8.25
CA ILE A 74 0.38 9.45 -7.33
C ILE A 74 -0.64 8.52 -8.01
N ALA A 75 -1.11 8.88 -9.21
CA ALA A 75 -2.12 8.12 -9.96
C ALA A 75 -1.50 7.05 -10.87
N ARG A 76 -0.20 7.17 -11.19
CA ARG A 76 0.60 6.20 -11.93
C ARG A 76 1.24 5.19 -10.98
#